data_AF-A0A1S2R6H1-F1
#
_entry.id   AF-A0A1S2R6H1-F1
#
_cell.length_a   1.000
_cell.length_b   1.000
_cell.length_c   1.000
_cell.angle_alpha   90.00
_cell.angle_beta   90.00
_cell.angle_gamma   90.00
#
_symmetry.space_group_name_H-M   'P 1'
#
loop_
_entity.id
_entity.type
_entity.pdbx_description
1 polymer ?
#
loop_
_entity_poly.entity_id
_entity_poly.type
_entity_poly.pdbx_seq_one_letter_code
_entity_poly.pdbx_strand_id
1 'polypeptide(L)' 'MGNILRDAVEKKRKQLIEKLIAFNVYKKEDKHLFELSLTELETEYRAFKSQQHPHGNLGSIKFLNKKSK' A
#
# COMPACT_ATOMS: atom_id res chain seq x y z
N MET A 1 -27.38 1.62 0.00
CA MET A 1 -26.21 0.74 0.23
C MET A 1 -24.92 1.37 -0.35
N GLY A 2 -24.59 2.62 0.00
CA GLY A 2 -23.37 3.30 -0.50
C GLY A 2 -22.21 3.33 0.49
N ASN A 3 -22.44 2.87 1.73
CA ASN A 3 -21.51 3.09 2.85
C ASN A 3 -20.50 1.95 3.02
N ILE A 4 -20.75 0.79 2.40
CA ILE A 4 -19.93 -0.43 2.54
C ILE A 4 -18.54 -0.22 1.94
N LEU A 5 -18.47 0.44 0.78
CA LEU A 5 -17.21 0.76 0.12
C LEU A 5 -16.40 1.79 0.91
N ARG A 6 -17.07 2.80 1.46
CA ARG A 6 -16.46 3.83 2.31
C ARG A 6 -15.85 3.19 3.56
N ASP A 7 -16.62 2.34 4.25
CA ASP A 7 -16.18 1.62 5.45
C ASP A 7 -15.00 0.67 5.16
N ALA A 8 -15.06 -0.07 4.04
CA ALA A 8 -13.96 -0.93 3.62
C ALA A 8 -12.66 -0.15 3.34
N VAL A 9 -12.76 1.05 2.75
CA VAL A 9 -11.62 1.93 2.51
C VAL A 9 -11.07 2.49 3.82
N GLU A 10 -11.92 2.92 4.74
CA GLU A 10 -11.51 3.41 6.06
C GLU A 10 -10.85 2.30 6.90
N LYS A 11 -11.38 1.07 6.83
CA LYS A 11 -10.81 -0.10 7.50
C LYS A 11 -9.44 -0.44 6.93
N LYS A 12 -9.27 -0.39 5.60
CA LYS A 12 -7.94 -0.54 4.97
C LYS A 12 -6.97 0.54 5.42
N ARG A 13 -7.43 1.80 5.56
CA ARG A 13 -6.60 2.90 6.06
C ARG A 13 -6.08 2.62 7.45
N LYS A 14 -6.96 2.24 8.38
CA LYS A 14 -6.58 1.90 9.76
C LYS A 14 -5.58 0.73 9.79
N GLN A 15 -5.84 -0.32 9.01
CA GLN A 15 -4.93 -1.46 8.91
C GLN A 15 -3.53 -1.09 8.38
N LEU A 16 -3.45 -0.20 7.38
CA LEU A 16 -2.16 0.27 6.86
C LEU A 16 -1.40 1.06 7.93
N ILE A 17 -2.09 1.91 8.68
CA ILE A 17 -1.50 2.68 9.78
C ILE A 17 -0.99 1.74 10.87
N GLU A 18 -1.80 0.78 11.34
CA GLU A 18 -1.38 -0.20 12.35
C GLU A 18 -0.17 -1.01 11.90
N LYS A 19 -0.11 -1.42 10.63
CA LYS A 19 1.05 -2.11 10.08
C LYS A 19 2.29 -1.23 10.09
N LEU A 20 2.19 0.01 9.61
CA LEU A 20 3.33 0.95 9.58
C LEU A 20 3.83 1.26 11.00
N ILE A 21 2.92 1.40 11.97
CA ILE A 21 3.24 1.51 13.40
C ILE A 21 4.01 0.26 13.88
N ALA A 22 3.55 -0.94 13.53
CA ALA A 22 4.22 -2.20 13.90
C ALA A 22 5.62 -2.32 13.27
N PHE A 23 5.84 -1.73 12.10
CA PHE A 23 7.15 -1.60 11.46
C PHE A 23 8.02 -0.46 12.05
N ASN A 24 7.61 0.13 13.18
CA ASN A 24 8.30 1.21 13.87
C ASN A 24 8.38 2.52 13.05
N VAL A 25 7.55 2.64 12.00
CA VAL A 25 7.42 3.84 11.17
C VAL A 25 6.26 4.66 11.74
N TYR A 26 6.53 5.49 12.75
CA TYR A 26 5.50 6.32 13.39
C TYR A 26 5.29 7.66 12.70
N LYS A 27 6.32 8.13 11.99
CA LYS A 27 6.41 9.46 11.39
C LYS A 27 7.20 9.36 10.11
N LYS A 28 6.75 10.06 9.08
CA LYS A 28 7.51 10.22 7.85
C LYS A 28 7.66 11.72 7.62
N GLU A 29 8.91 12.19 7.57
CA GLU A 29 9.24 13.61 7.32
C GLU A 29 8.45 14.58 8.22
N ASP A 30 8.52 14.34 9.54
CA ASP A 30 7.90 15.18 10.59
C ASP A 30 6.36 15.19 10.64
N LYS A 31 5.67 14.43 9.77
CA LYS A 31 4.21 14.26 9.80
C LYS A 31 3.77 12.91 10.34
N HIS A 32 2.65 12.89 11.05
CA HIS A 32 2.07 11.66 11.57
C HIS A 32 1.42 10.84 10.45
N LEU A 33 1.47 9.50 10.53
CA LEU A 33 0.80 8.59 9.58
C LEU A 33 -0.70 8.90 9.37
N PHE A 34 -1.36 9.46 10.38
CA PHE A 34 -2.77 9.87 10.30
C PHE A 34 -3.00 11.11 9.41
N GLU A 35 -1.99 11.96 9.27
CA GLU A 35 -2.03 13.13 8.39
C GLU A 35 -1.78 12.74 6.93
N LEU A 36 -1.16 11.58 6.68
CA LEU A 36 -0.96 11.04 5.35
C LEU A 36 -2.27 10.53 4.75
N SER A 37 -2.41 10.72 3.44
CA SER A 37 -3.53 10.17 2.66
C SER A 37 -3.40 8.64 2.51
N LEU A 38 -4.52 7.96 2.28
CA LEU A 38 -4.54 6.50 2.03
C LEU A 38 -3.51 6.09 0.96
N THR A 39 -3.48 6.83 -0.15
CA THR A 39 -2.56 6.59 -1.27
C THR A 39 -1.09 6.66 -0.86
N GLU A 40 -0.74 7.59 0.03
CA GLU A 40 0.62 7.74 0.54
C GLU A 40 0.97 6.59 1.48
N LEU A 41 0.09 6.25 2.43
CA LEU A 41 0.26 5.09 3.30
C LEU A 41 0.44 3.78 2.52
N GLU A 42 -0.33 3.60 1.46
CA GLU A 42 -0.29 2.40 0.61
C GLU A 42 1.00 2.35 -0.22
N THR A 43 1.46 3.50 -0.71
CA THR A 43 2.74 3.64 -1.42
C THR A 43 3.91 3.37 -0.48
N GLU A 44 3.89 3.93 0.73
CA GLU A 44 4.90 3.71 1.76
C GLU A 44 4.98 2.24 2.13
N TYR A 45 3.83 1.65 2.43
CA TYR A 45 3.74 0.26 2.82
C TYR A 45 4.24 -0.66 1.70
N ARG A 46 3.92 -0.34 0.44
CA ARG A 46 4.40 -1.09 -0.72
C ARG A 46 5.90 -0.92 -0.95
N ALA A 47 6.44 0.29 -0.80
CA ALA A 47 7.87 0.56 -0.88
C ALA A 47 8.64 -0.14 0.25
N PHE A 48 8.14 -0.03 1.48
CA PHE A 48 8.70 -0.69 2.66
C PHE A 48 8.65 -2.21 2.52
N LYS A 49 7.51 -2.78 2.09
CA LYS A 49 7.41 -4.22 1.78
C LYS A 49 8.40 -4.62 0.68
N SER A 50 8.59 -3.79 -0.34
CA SER A 50 9.55 -4.06 -1.40
C SER A 50 11.00 -3.97 -0.93
N GLN A 51 11.30 -3.15 0.07
CA GLN A 51 12.63 -3.05 0.68
C GLN A 51 12.90 -4.19 1.67
N GLN A 52 11.88 -4.64 2.40
CA GLN A 52 11.99 -5.76 3.36
C GLN A 52 12.02 -7.14 2.68
N HIS A 53 11.64 -7.25 1.40
CA HIS A 53 11.75 -8.49 0.64
C HIS A 53 12.86 -8.39 -0.41
N PRO A 54 13.96 -9.17 -0.30
CA PRO A 54 15.08 -9.11 -1.24
C PRO A 54 14.78 -9.57 -2.68
N HIS A 55 13.54 -9.93 -3.04
CA HIS A 55 13.19 -10.37 -4.40
C HIS A 55 11.73 -10.06 -4.80
N GLY A 56 11.33 -8.80 -4.77
CA GLY A 56 9.99 -8.35 -5.15
C GLY A 56 9.81 -7.92 -6.61
N ASN A 57 10.54 -8.46 -7.59
CA ASN A 57 10.33 -8.11 -9.00
C ASN A 57 9.06 -8.79 -9.57
N LEU A 58 7.88 -8.38 -9.10
CA LEU A 58 6.59 -8.75 -9.69
C LEU A 58 6.07 -7.64 -10.62
N GLY A 59 6.96 -7.12 -11.48
CA GLY A 59 6.65 -6.13 -12.51
C GLY A 59 6.84 -6.62 -13.94
N SER A 60 7.31 -7.85 -14.15
CA SER A 60 7.83 -8.25 -15.48
C SER A 60 6.93 -9.17 -16.32
N ILE A 61 5.78 -9.65 -15.82
CA ILE A 61 4.90 -10.49 -16.65
C ILE A 61 3.80 -9.63 -17.28
N LYS A 62 4.16 -8.89 -18.34
CA LYS A 62 3.18 -8.46 -19.35
C LYS A 62 2.92 -9.64 -20.26
N PHE A 63 1.81 -10.35 -20.08
CA PHE A 63 1.31 -11.26 -21.13
C PHE A 63 0.91 -10.39 -22.33
N LEU A 64 1.82 -10.17 -23.27
CA LEU A 64 1.47 -9.70 -24.59
C LEU A 64 0.68 -10.83 -25.24
N ASN A 65 -0.64 -10.69 -25.28
CA ASN A 65 -1.52 -11.58 -26.02
C ASN A 65 -1.23 -11.41 -27.52
N LYS A 66 -0.18 -12.07 -28.02
CA LYS A 66 0.11 -12.19 -29.44
C LYS A 66 -0.92 -13.15 -30.02
N LYS A 67 -2.07 -12.62 -30.44
CA LYS A 67 -2.94 -13.34 -31.38
C LYS A 67 -2.13 -13.53 -32.66
N SER A 68 -1.75 -14.77 -32.93
CA SER A 68 -1.16 -15.18 -34.21
C SER A 68 -2.24 -15.87 -35.02
N LYS A 69 -2.44 -15.35 -36.24
CA LYS A 69 -3.38 -15.73 -37.31
C LYS A 69 -4.85 -15.40 -37.10
#